data_AF-K0R9H3-F1
#
_entry.id   AF-K0R9H3-F1
#
_cell.length_a   1.000
_cell.length_b   1.000
_cell.length_c   1.000
_cell.angle_alpha   90.00
_cell.angle_beta   90.00
_cell.angle_gamma   90.00
#
_symmetry.space_group_name_H-M   'P 1'
#
loop_
_entity.id
_entity.type
_entity.pdbx_description
1 polymer ?
#
loop_
_entity_poly.entity_id
_entity_poly.type
_entity_poly.pdbx_seq_one_letter_code
_entity_poly.pdbx_strand_id
1 'polypeptide(L)'
;MDRGCRELGSIDALYHLGNAHERGKGIKEDGEKGAEFYAKAAMQGHAGSRYNLGCYEGVKGNHDRAARHHLITAKMGYEASVQIIKKVFVRGDATKEQYAEALRGYQDSVEEMKSHDRDEVKAILSRAKTSCLARM
;
A
#
# COMPACT_ATOMS: atom_id res chain seq x y z
N MET A 1 21.48 -20.35 -4.64
CA MET A 1 20.68 -19.45 -3.79
C MET A 1 19.40 -19.17 -4.56
N ASP A 2 18.28 -19.80 -4.19
CA ASP A 2 17.02 -19.76 -4.99
C ASP A 2 15.80 -19.57 -4.07
N ARG A 3 15.84 -18.52 -3.25
CA ARG A 3 14.73 -18.15 -2.34
C ARG A 3 13.82 -17.05 -2.88
N GLY A 4 14.16 -16.42 -4.00
CA GLY A 4 13.45 -15.23 -4.50
C GLY A 4 12.13 -15.47 -5.21
N CYS A 5 11.83 -16.69 -5.67
CA CYS A 5 10.70 -16.93 -6.58
C CYS A 5 9.43 -17.50 -5.90
N ARG A 6 9.51 -17.91 -4.63
CA ARG A 6 8.35 -18.52 -3.93
C ARG A 6 7.42 -17.52 -3.23
N GLU A 7 7.90 -16.33 -2.89
CA GLU A 7 7.10 -15.39 -2.08
C GLU A 7 6.07 -14.63 -2.92
N LEU A 8 6.41 -14.19 -4.13
CA LEU A 8 5.49 -13.44 -4.99
C LEU A 8 4.26 -14.27 -5.39
N GLY A 9 4.46 -15.53 -5.80
CA GLY A 9 3.36 -16.44 -6.11
C GLY A 9 2.48 -16.80 -4.91
N SER A 10 3.03 -16.72 -3.69
CA SER A 10 2.27 -16.93 -2.44
C SER A 10 1.41 -15.70 -2.11
N ILE A 11 1.95 -14.49 -2.30
CA ILE A 11 1.25 -13.23 -2.02
C ILE A 11 0.00 -13.07 -2.89
N ASP A 12 0.13 -13.26 -4.21
CA ASP A 12 -1.00 -13.16 -5.14
C ASP A 12 -2.03 -14.26 -4.88
N ALA A 13 -1.58 -15.49 -4.59
CA ALA A 13 -2.47 -16.59 -4.23
C ALA A 13 -3.27 -16.29 -2.95
N LEU A 14 -2.62 -15.73 -1.91
CA LEU A 14 -3.27 -15.30 -0.68
C LEU A 14 -4.29 -14.18 -0.92
N TYR A 15 -3.96 -13.23 -1.80
CA TYR A 15 -4.89 -12.16 -2.21
C TYR A 15 -6.12 -12.72 -2.95
N HIS A 16 -5.91 -13.64 -3.89
CA HIS A 16 -7.00 -14.29 -4.61
C HIS A 16 -7.86 -15.16 -3.68
N LEU A 17 -7.26 -15.85 -2.71
CA LEU A 17 -7.99 -16.61 -1.70
C LEU A 17 -8.87 -15.69 -0.86
N GLY A 18 -8.32 -14.57 -0.37
CA GLY A 18 -9.08 -13.57 0.37
C GLY A 18 -10.28 -13.05 -0.42
N ASN A 19 -10.09 -12.73 -1.70
CA ASN A 19 -11.16 -12.30 -2.60
C ASN A 19 -12.20 -13.39 -2.86
N ALA A 20 -11.78 -14.65 -2.95
CA ALA A 20 -12.71 -15.76 -3.14
C ALA A 20 -13.61 -15.95 -1.92
N HIS A 21 -13.06 -15.83 -0.71
CA HIS A 21 -13.82 -15.88 0.53
C HIS A 21 -14.75 -14.66 0.70
N GLU A 22 -14.31 -13.45 0.33
CA GLU A 22 -15.15 -12.24 0.38
C GLU A 22 -16.31 -12.29 -0.65
N ARG A 23 -16.02 -12.77 -1.87
CA ARG A 23 -17.02 -12.95 -2.93
C ARG A 23 -17.90 -14.20 -2.76
N GLY A 24 -17.51 -15.12 -1.88
CA GLY A 24 -18.34 -16.22 -1.39
C GLY A 24 -19.52 -15.67 -0.60
N LYS A 25 -20.48 -15.08 -1.33
CA LYS A 25 -21.64 -14.35 -0.84
C LYS A 25 -22.31 -15.02 0.35
N GLY A 26 -22.16 -14.44 1.54
CA GLY A 26 -23.26 -14.38 2.51
C GLY A 26 -23.01 -14.96 3.91
N ILE A 27 -21.87 -15.56 4.21
CA ILE A 27 -21.60 -16.06 5.56
C ILE A 27 -20.55 -15.17 6.22
N LYS A 28 -20.94 -14.52 7.33
CA LYS A 28 -20.08 -13.65 8.15
C LYS A 28 -18.77 -14.35 8.59
N GLU A 29 -18.77 -15.68 8.67
CA GLU A 29 -17.58 -16.51 8.94
C GLU A 29 -16.55 -16.54 7.80
N ASP A 30 -16.98 -16.53 6.53
CA ASP A 30 -16.02 -16.60 5.41
C ASP A 30 -15.25 -15.27 5.25
N GLY A 31 -15.88 -14.15 5.61
CA GLY A 31 -15.20 -12.85 5.63
C GLY A 31 -14.03 -12.80 6.62
N GLU A 32 -14.12 -13.50 7.77
CA GLU A 32 -13.02 -13.57 8.73
C GLU A 32 -11.84 -14.37 8.21
N LYS A 33 -12.11 -15.52 7.56
CA LYS A 33 -11.07 -16.30 6.88
C LYS A 33 -10.42 -15.49 5.76
N GLY A 34 -11.22 -14.78 4.96
CA GLY A 34 -10.72 -13.87 3.93
C GLY A 34 -9.78 -12.80 4.50
N ALA A 35 -10.16 -12.20 5.62
CA ALA A 35 -9.34 -11.22 6.34
C ALA A 35 -8.02 -11.81 6.86
N GLU A 36 -8.00 -13.06 7.34
CA GLU A 36 -6.74 -13.72 7.71
C GLU A 36 -5.79 -13.90 6.53
N PHE A 37 -6.30 -14.28 5.35
CA PHE A 37 -5.47 -14.39 4.14
C PHE A 37 -4.93 -13.04 3.69
N TYR A 38 -5.76 -11.98 3.75
CA TYR A 38 -5.30 -10.63 3.51
C TYR A 38 -4.24 -10.17 4.52
N ALA A 39 -4.37 -10.53 5.80
CA ALA A 39 -3.40 -10.18 6.84
C ALA A 39 -2.03 -10.84 6.56
N LYS A 40 -2.02 -12.12 6.16
CA LYS A 40 -0.79 -12.83 5.77
C LYS A 40 -0.11 -12.20 4.56
N ALA A 41 -0.86 -11.78 3.55
CA ALA A 41 -0.32 -11.07 2.39
C ALA A 41 0.14 -9.65 2.75
N ALA A 42 -0.58 -8.97 3.64
CA ALA A 42 -0.21 -7.64 4.15
C ALA A 42 1.08 -7.66 4.98
N MET A 43 1.34 -8.74 5.74
CA MET A 43 2.61 -8.96 6.45
C MET A 43 3.80 -9.10 5.50
N GLN A 44 3.56 -9.63 4.30
CA GLN A 44 4.56 -9.74 3.24
C GLN A 44 4.70 -8.44 2.41
N GLY A 45 4.00 -7.37 2.78
CA GLY A 45 4.09 -6.08 2.09
C GLY A 45 3.14 -5.91 0.91
N HIS A 46 2.09 -6.73 0.78
CA HIS A 46 1.10 -6.54 -0.29
C HIS A 46 0.14 -5.39 0.02
N ALA A 47 0.25 -4.29 -0.73
CA ALA A 47 -0.59 -3.10 -0.54
C ALA A 47 -2.09 -3.39 -0.79
N GLY A 48 -2.42 -4.18 -1.82
CA GLY A 48 -3.82 -4.51 -2.16
C GLY A 48 -4.53 -5.33 -1.07
N SER A 49 -3.82 -6.28 -0.45
CA SER A 49 -4.37 -7.08 0.66
C SER A 49 -4.56 -6.24 1.91
N ARG A 50 -3.61 -5.36 2.21
CA ARG A 50 -3.72 -4.44 3.35
C ARG A 50 -4.86 -3.43 3.17
N TYR A 51 -5.13 -3.01 1.93
CA TYR A 51 -6.29 -2.18 1.59
C TYR A 51 -7.61 -2.91 1.84
N ASN A 52 -7.73 -4.16 1.37
CA ASN A 52 -8.93 -4.97 1.58
C ASN A 52 -9.18 -5.26 3.07
N LEU A 53 -8.11 -5.45 3.86
CA LEU A 53 -8.22 -5.58 5.31
C LEU A 53 -8.81 -4.31 5.96
N GLY A 54 -8.39 -3.13 5.49
CA GLY A 54 -8.96 -1.86 5.93
C GLY A 54 -10.43 -1.71 5.58
N CYS A 55 -10.83 -2.10 4.36
CA CYS A 55 -12.23 -2.14 3.94
C CYS A 55 -13.06 -3.08 4.82
N TYR A 56 -12.54 -4.27 5.13
CA TYR A 56 -13.20 -5.25 5.99
C TYR A 56 -13.44 -4.73 7.41
N GLU A 57 -12.42 -4.13 8.03
CA GLU A 57 -12.55 -3.48 9.34
C GLU A 57 -13.56 -2.32 9.29
N GLY A 58 -13.60 -1.57 8.18
CA GLY A 58 -14.58 -0.51 7.95
C GLY A 58 -16.02 -1.02 7.89
N VAL A 59 -16.25 -2.15 7.22
CA VAL A 59 -17.56 -2.83 7.14
C VAL A 59 -17.98 -3.37 8.50
N LYS A 60 -17.04 -3.85 9.32
CA LYS A 60 -17.28 -4.25 10.72
C LYS A 60 -17.61 -3.09 11.66
N GLY A 61 -17.45 -1.84 11.23
CA GLY A 61 -17.64 -0.65 12.07
C GLY A 61 -16.38 -0.21 12.82
N ASN A 62 -15.23 -0.87 12.61
CA ASN A 62 -13.96 -0.55 13.26
C ASN A 62 -13.21 0.53 12.47
N HIS A 63 -13.77 1.74 12.41
CA HIS A 63 -13.25 2.83 11.59
C HIS A 63 -11.83 3.26 11.97
N ASP A 64 -11.45 3.21 13.26
CA ASP A 64 -10.09 3.48 13.72
C ASP A 64 -9.05 2.47 13.21
N ARG A 65 -9.43 1.19 13.06
CA ARG A 65 -8.55 0.15 12.53
C ARG A 65 -8.45 0.28 11.02
N ALA A 66 -9.58 0.50 10.35
CA ALA A 66 -9.63 0.77 8.91
C ALA A 66 -8.71 1.94 8.53
N ALA A 67 -8.84 3.07 9.23
CA ALA A 67 -8.01 4.26 8.99
C ALA A 67 -6.51 3.96 9.10
N ARG A 68 -6.09 3.17 10.09
CA ARG A 68 -4.69 2.74 10.25
C ARG A 68 -4.21 1.88 9.09
N HIS A 69 -5.00 0.91 8.62
CA HIS A 69 -4.65 0.11 7.45
C HIS A 69 -4.51 0.97 6.20
N HIS A 70 -5.43 1.91 6.00
CA HIS A 70 -5.38 2.83 4.87
C HIS A 70 -4.16 3.78 4.93
N LEU A 71 -3.83 4.31 6.11
CA LEU A 71 -2.62 5.11 6.36
C LEU A 71 -1.35 4.37 5.93
N ILE A 72 -1.22 3.10 6.31
CA ILE A 72 -0.03 2.32 5.95
C ILE A 72 0.02 2.06 4.44
N THR A 73 -1.10 1.73 3.80
CA THR A 73 -1.13 1.56 2.33
C THR A 73 -0.88 2.86 1.56
N ALA A 74 -1.28 4.02 2.11
CA ALA A 74 -0.95 5.32 1.54
C ALA A 74 0.56 5.58 1.58
N LYS A 75 1.22 5.22 2.70
CA LYS A 75 2.70 5.19 2.84
C LYS A 75 3.39 4.14 1.94
N MET A 76 2.63 3.30 1.24
CA MET A 76 3.16 2.37 0.24
C MET A 76 2.86 2.86 -1.19
N GLY A 77 2.34 4.09 -1.35
CA GLY A 77 2.02 4.68 -2.65
C GLY A 77 0.68 4.25 -3.25
N TYR A 78 -0.23 3.66 -2.47
CA TYR A 78 -1.52 3.19 -3.00
C TYR A 78 -2.57 4.32 -3.05
N GLU A 79 -2.87 4.82 -4.24
CA GLU A 79 -3.80 5.94 -4.50
C GLU A 79 -5.21 5.73 -3.92
N ALA A 80 -5.75 4.51 -4.04
CA ALA A 80 -7.11 4.21 -3.60
C ALA A 80 -7.29 4.44 -2.09
N SER A 81 -6.22 4.29 -1.30
CA SER A 81 -6.29 4.53 0.15
C SER A 81 -6.41 6.01 0.51
N VAL A 82 -5.85 6.92 -0.29
CA VAL A 82 -6.01 8.36 -0.08
C VAL A 82 -7.48 8.75 -0.23
N GLN A 83 -8.19 8.16 -1.19
CA GLN A 83 -9.62 8.39 -1.40
C GLN A 83 -10.47 7.87 -0.23
N ILE A 84 -10.13 6.70 0.32
CA ILE A 84 -10.82 6.18 1.50
C ILE A 84 -10.58 7.07 2.72
N ILE A 85 -9.33 7.49 2.97
CA ILE A 85 -9.01 8.37 4.11
C ILE A 85 -9.74 9.72 3.98
N LYS A 86 -9.87 10.26 2.76
CA LYS A 86 -10.72 11.42 2.48
C LYS A 86 -12.19 11.16 2.82
N LYS A 87 -12.74 10.00 2.48
CA LYS A 87 -14.12 9.63 2.87
C LYS A 87 -14.28 9.52 4.38
N VAL A 88 -13.35 8.87 5.08
CA VAL A 88 -13.37 8.73 6.55
C VAL A 88 -13.26 10.09 7.23
N PHE A 89 -12.45 11.01 6.68
CA PHE A 89 -12.36 12.39 7.15
C PHE A 89 -13.64 13.20 6.91
N VAL A 90 -14.24 13.12 5.72
CA VAL A 90 -15.51 13.80 5.40
C VAL A 90 -16.65 13.27 6.28
N ARG A 91 -16.62 11.99 6.64
CA ARG A 91 -17.60 11.38 7.55
C ARG A 91 -17.41 11.81 9.01
N GLY A 92 -16.27 12.41 9.36
CA GLY A 92 -15.97 12.92 10.70
C GLY A 92 -15.32 11.89 11.63
N ASP A 93 -15.00 10.69 11.15
CA ASP A 93 -14.41 9.62 11.98
C ASP A 93 -12.89 9.69 12.08
N ALA A 94 -12.23 10.45 11.19
CA ALA A 94 -10.79 10.65 11.23
C ALA A 94 -10.44 12.06 11.72
N THR A 95 -9.42 12.16 12.57
CA THR A 95 -8.91 13.45 13.02
C THR A 95 -8.16 14.17 11.89
N LYS A 96 -8.06 15.50 11.96
CA LYS A 96 -7.27 16.30 11.00
C LYS A 96 -5.82 15.84 10.95
N GLU A 97 -5.25 15.43 12.08
CA GLU A 97 -3.86 14.95 12.15
C GLU A 97 -3.68 13.64 11.36
N GLN A 98 -4.60 12.68 11.53
CA GLN A 98 -4.55 11.41 10.80
C GLN A 98 -4.67 11.62 9.28
N TYR A 99 -5.54 12.55 8.86
CA TYR A 99 -5.66 12.93 7.45
C TYR A 99 -4.38 13.56 6.91
N ALA A 100 -3.78 14.49 7.66
CA ALA A 100 -2.54 15.16 7.26
C ALA A 100 -1.32 14.21 7.24
N GLU A 101 -1.27 13.21 8.13
CA GLU A 101 -0.24 12.18 8.11
C GLU A 101 -0.39 11.26 6.88
N ALA A 102 -1.61 10.89 6.52
CA ALA A 102 -1.86 10.07 5.33
C ALA A 102 -1.42 10.76 4.04
N LEU A 103 -1.74 12.04 3.88
CA LEU A 103 -1.33 12.81 2.71
C LEU A 103 0.19 12.98 2.65
N ARG A 104 0.85 13.28 3.78
CA ARG A 104 2.30 13.38 3.86
C ARG A 104 2.98 12.06 3.53
N GLY A 105 2.49 10.96 4.10
CA GLY A 105 3.00 9.62 3.83
C GLY A 105 2.88 9.22 2.35
N TYR A 106 1.76 9.57 1.71
CA TYR A 106 1.57 9.35 0.28
C TYR A 106 2.50 10.22 -0.58
N GLN A 107 2.67 11.49 -0.24
CA GLN A 107 3.61 12.39 -0.91
C GLN A 107 5.06 11.89 -0.78
N ASP A 108 5.45 11.45 0.40
CA ASP A 108 6.76 10.87 0.69
C ASP A 108 7.02 9.61 -0.15
N SER A 109 6.06 8.67 -0.22
CA SER A 109 6.16 7.50 -1.11
C SER A 109 6.32 7.86 -2.58
N VAL A 110 5.61 8.88 -3.05
CA VAL A 110 5.68 9.34 -4.45
C VAL A 110 6.99 10.09 -4.71
N GLU A 111 7.52 10.84 -3.74
CA GLU A 111 8.85 11.46 -3.84
C GLU A 111 9.97 10.43 -3.82
N GLU A 112 9.87 9.39 -2.99
CA GLU A 112 10.83 8.29 -2.96
C GLU A 112 10.82 7.44 -4.23
N MET A 113 9.64 7.25 -4.85
CA MET A 113 9.59 6.65 -6.20
C MET A 113 10.27 7.55 -7.25
N LYS A 114 10.22 8.88 -7.08
CA LYS A 114 10.93 9.83 -7.98
C LYS A 114 12.41 9.96 -7.64
N SER A 115 12.85 9.64 -6.42
CA SER A 115 14.25 9.75 -6.02
C SER A 115 15.11 8.67 -6.66
N HIS A 116 14.59 7.45 -6.88
CA HIS A 116 15.30 6.42 -7.63
C HIS A 116 15.65 6.87 -9.07
N ASP A 117 14.68 7.49 -9.78
CA ASP A 117 14.92 8.10 -11.08
C ASP A 117 15.79 9.37 -10.99
N ARG A 118 15.68 10.18 -9.92
CA ARG A 118 16.49 11.40 -9.76
C ARG A 118 17.95 11.11 -9.45
N ASP A 119 18.25 10.08 -8.67
CA ASP A 119 19.64 9.68 -8.39
C ASP A 119 20.27 9.02 -9.61
N GLU A 120 19.52 8.25 -10.41
CA GLU A 120 19.97 7.79 -11.73
C GLU A 120 20.19 8.96 -12.70
N VAL A 121 19.25 9.91 -12.80
CA VAL A 121 19.40 11.11 -13.65
C VAL A 121 20.55 11.99 -13.17
N LYS A 122 20.78 12.12 -11.86
CA LYS A 122 21.90 12.87 -11.28
C LYS A 122 23.24 12.13 -11.48
N ALA A 123 23.24 10.80 -11.45
CA ALA A 123 24.41 9.97 -11.78
C ALA A 123 24.73 9.93 -13.27
N ILE A 124 23.71 9.97 -14.14
CA ILE A 124 23.85 10.08 -15.60
C ILE A 124 24.33 11.48 -15.97
N LEU A 125 23.75 12.54 -15.37
CA LEU A 125 24.19 13.92 -15.56
C LEU A 125 25.60 14.18 -15.02
N SER A 126 25.99 13.53 -13.92
CA SER A 126 27.35 13.63 -13.39
C SER A 126 28.35 12.91 -14.31
N ARG A 127 28.03 11.70 -14.80
CA ARG A 127 28.84 10.97 -15.80
C ARG A 127 28.99 11.73 -17.12
N ALA A 128 27.92 12.36 -17.61
CA ALA A 128 27.94 13.13 -18.87
C ALA A 128 28.84 14.37 -18.77
N LYS A 129 28.88 15.04 -17.61
CA LYS A 129 29.77 16.19 -17.36
C LYS A 129 31.25 15.79 -17.32
N THR A 130 31.59 14.67 -16.69
CA THR A 130 32.98 14.19 -16.62
C THR A 130 33.52 13.71 -17.97
N SER A 131 32.66 13.14 -18.81
CA SER A 131 33.00 12.69 -20.17
C SER A 131 33.36 13.84 -21.13
N CYS A 132 32.80 15.03 -20.95
CA CYS A 132 33.09 16.19 -21.81
C CYS A 132 34.40 16.89 -21.44
N LEU A 133 34.81 16.80 -20.17
CA LEU A 133 36.06 17.40 -19.65
C LEU A 133 37.31 16.55 -19.90
N ALA A 134 37.16 15.26 -20.25
CA ALA A 134 38.29 14.35 -20.52
C ALA A 134 38.69 14.27 -22.02
N ARG A 135 38.10 15.10 -22.88
CA ARG A 135 38.35 15.13 -24.33
C ARG A 135 38.81 16.51 -24.87
N MET A 136 39.12 17.44 -23.97
CA MET A 136 39.85 18.70 -24.26
C MET A 136 41.27 18.57 -23.72
#